data_AF-A0A3N5FC13-F1
#
_entry.id   AF-A0A3N5FC13-F1
#
_cell.length_a   1.000
_cell.length_b   1.000
_cell.length_c   1.000
_cell.angle_alpha   90.00
_cell.angle_beta   90.00
_cell.angle_gamma   90.00
#
_symmetry.space_group_name_H-M   'P 1'
#
loop_
_entity.id
_entity.type
_entity.pdbx_description
1 polymer ?
#
loop_
_entity_poly.entity_id
_entity_poly.type
_entity_poly.pdbx_seq_one_letter_code
_entity_poly.pdbx_strand_id
1 'polypeptide(L)'
;MNHPIKQPDFSDSATVWCRNSDGDNYSFEQYIEMITSFHGFAAPGLVIGGKMLDIALNQLPKKILFDAMSETSHCLPDAIQLLTPCTIGNGWLKIINLGRYALSLYDKYNGNGIRVFVDTDKLENFKEIKAWFLKLKPKKEQNTPLLLEQIRKAGSELFSFREINVAPDFLKNRHKGQIRICTVCGEAYPYEHGRICRACQGESPYLSSAEKSKESPALQSVPVEQASGYKILHDMTQIIPGKSKGPAFRHGQTITAGDICRLQQMGRQNIYIQDKNHIGNEWVHENDAAVSFAQAMTGQGIIFQKQPHEGKINLKASCDGLLSVDEDRLEMFNMIHGVMCASRQNCTTVKKGRDVAGTRAIPLYLPRADFDKAMKILEAAPLFRVIPLSKANIGILVTGTEVFRGLIKDKFIPIISAKAEKLGCKIIKSFIVPDDRDAICAGIKDLIDAGTDILVTTAGLSVDPDDVTRQAIS
;
A
#
# COMPACT_ATOMS: atom_id res chain seq x y z
N MET A 1 64.56 2.42 -12.19
CA MET A 1 65.24 3.38 -11.30
C MET A 1 64.18 3.97 -10.40
N ASN A 2 64.00 3.39 -9.22
CA ASN A 2 63.03 3.82 -8.21
C ASN A 2 63.72 4.82 -7.28
N HIS A 3 63.29 6.08 -7.28
CA HIS A 3 63.62 7.00 -6.21
C HIS A 3 62.62 6.81 -5.07
N PRO A 4 63.08 6.58 -3.81
CA PRO A 4 62.19 6.56 -2.67
C PRO A 4 61.77 8.00 -2.36
N ILE A 5 60.48 8.27 -2.45
CA ILE A 5 59.90 9.52 -1.98
C ILE A 5 59.99 9.49 -0.45
N LYS A 6 60.82 10.38 0.13
CA LYS A 6 60.91 10.56 1.58
C LYS A 6 59.54 10.96 2.12
N GLN A 7 59.00 10.15 3.03
CA GLN A 7 57.89 10.54 3.87
C GLN A 7 58.33 11.72 4.76
N PRO A 8 57.52 12.78 4.89
CA PRO A 8 57.82 13.86 5.79
C PRO A 8 57.56 13.43 7.24
N ASP A 9 58.55 13.67 8.09
CA ASP A 9 58.52 13.46 9.53
C ASP A 9 57.80 14.66 10.18
N PHE A 10 56.65 14.40 10.82
CA PHE A 10 55.83 15.41 11.49
C PHE A 10 55.54 14.96 12.92
N SER A 11 56.56 15.02 13.77
CA SER A 11 56.39 14.98 15.22
C SER A 11 56.04 16.38 15.73
N ASP A 12 54.76 16.75 15.74
CA ASP A 12 54.26 17.87 16.55
C ASP A 12 52.80 17.63 16.98
N SER A 13 52.50 17.96 18.24
CA SER A 13 51.30 17.59 19.01
C SER A 13 49.99 17.43 18.22
N ALA A 14 49.43 16.21 18.22
CA ALA A 14 48.25 15.84 17.42
C ALA A 14 46.99 16.62 17.81
N THR A 15 46.58 17.60 17.00
CA THR A 15 45.28 18.27 17.10
C THR A 15 44.15 17.26 16.84
N VAL A 16 43.20 17.14 17.77
CA VAL A 16 42.04 16.23 17.64
C VAL A 16 41.13 16.67 16.48
N TRP A 17 40.94 15.78 15.51
CA TRP A 17 40.01 16.01 14.40
C TRP A 17 38.58 15.68 14.80
N CYS A 18 38.35 14.48 15.35
CA CYS A 18 37.05 14.04 15.82
C CYS A 18 37.19 13.05 16.99
N ARG A 19 36.06 12.86 17.69
CA ARG A 19 35.89 11.84 18.72
C ARG A 19 34.81 10.83 18.35
N ASN A 20 34.98 9.61 18.83
CA ASN A 20 33.89 8.65 18.86
C ASN A 20 33.01 8.85 20.12
N SER A 21 31.92 8.10 20.21
CA SER A 21 31.02 8.10 21.36
C SER A 21 31.63 7.60 22.67
N ASP A 22 32.72 6.84 22.59
CA ASP A 22 33.42 6.29 23.76
C ASP A 22 34.44 7.29 24.36
N GLY A 23 34.71 8.38 23.62
CA GLY A 23 35.61 9.45 24.03
C GLY A 23 37.04 9.35 23.48
N ASP A 24 37.30 8.39 22.59
CA ASP A 24 38.59 8.26 21.92
C ASP A 24 38.80 9.41 20.94
N ASN A 25 40.00 9.98 20.95
CA ASN A 25 40.39 11.07 20.07
C ASN A 25 41.13 10.53 18.84
N TYR A 26 40.77 11.03 17.67
CA TYR A 26 41.46 10.71 16.42
C TYR A 26 42.06 11.98 15.81
N SER A 27 43.33 11.90 15.39
CA SER A 27 43.93 12.92 14.52
C SER A 27 43.26 12.90 13.14
N PHE A 28 43.55 13.92 12.33
CA PHE A 28 43.05 13.97 10.96
C PHE A 28 43.50 12.74 10.17
N GLU A 29 44.78 12.39 10.26
CA GLU A 29 45.40 11.26 9.56
C GLU A 29 44.81 9.92 10.03
N GLN A 30 44.68 9.71 11.34
CA GLN A 30 44.09 8.49 11.91
C GLN A 30 42.64 8.31 11.45
N TYR A 31 41.86 9.40 11.40
CA TYR A 31 40.50 9.33 10.89
C TYR A 31 40.47 9.06 9.38
N ILE A 32 41.37 9.65 8.58
CA ILE A 32 41.51 9.37 7.15
C ILE A 32 41.81 7.88 6.89
N GLU A 33 42.71 7.28 7.66
CA GLU A 33 43.02 5.85 7.57
C GLU A 33 41.80 4.99 7.92
N MET A 34 41.10 5.32 9.01
CA MET A 34 39.89 4.62 9.45
C MET A 34 38.80 4.65 8.36
N ILE A 35 38.48 5.83 7.82
CA ILE A 35 37.46 5.94 6.77
C ILE A 35 37.87 5.23 5.49
N THR A 36 39.17 5.22 5.16
CA THR A 36 39.67 4.53 3.96
C THR A 36 39.54 3.03 4.11
N SER A 37 39.84 2.49 5.31
CA SER A 37 39.66 1.06 5.61
C SER A 37 38.21 0.60 5.52
N PHE A 38 37.24 1.45 5.87
CA PHE A 38 35.82 1.08 5.92
C PHE A 38 35.07 1.37 4.63
N HIS A 39 35.28 2.55 4.05
CA HIS A 39 34.56 3.05 2.87
C HIS A 39 35.32 2.82 1.54
N GLY A 40 36.56 2.33 1.62
CA GLY A 40 37.43 2.04 0.46
C GLY A 40 38.19 3.25 -0.09
N PHE A 41 37.81 4.48 0.28
CA PHE A 41 38.54 5.71 -0.04
C PHE A 41 38.17 6.86 0.91
N ALA A 42 39.06 7.83 1.05
CA ALA A 42 38.85 9.03 1.86
C ALA A 42 37.89 10.04 1.17
N ALA A 43 36.60 9.72 1.12
CA ALA A 43 35.58 10.57 0.52
C ALA A 43 35.48 11.92 1.27
N PRO A 44 35.53 13.09 0.61
CA PRO A 44 35.45 14.39 1.29
C PRO A 44 34.22 14.55 2.20
N GLY A 45 33.08 13.98 1.77
CA GLY A 45 31.86 13.92 2.57
C GLY A 45 32.03 13.17 3.91
N LEU A 46 32.78 12.08 3.89
CA LEU A 46 33.04 11.26 5.07
C LEU A 46 34.04 11.94 6.02
N VAL A 47 35.01 12.67 5.46
CA VAL A 47 35.95 13.52 6.21
C VAL A 47 35.20 14.60 7.00
N ILE A 48 34.34 15.38 6.34
CA ILE A 48 33.52 16.37 7.03
C ILE A 48 32.52 15.74 8.01
N GLY A 49 32.02 14.53 7.69
CA GLY A 49 31.09 13.79 8.54
C GLY A 49 31.65 13.50 9.94
N GLY A 50 32.94 13.18 10.04
CA GLY A 50 33.59 12.97 11.34
C GLY A 50 33.60 14.23 12.20
N LYS A 51 33.87 15.39 11.60
CA LYS A 51 33.83 16.66 12.31
C LYS A 51 32.40 17.10 12.66
N MET A 52 31.43 16.87 11.77
CA MET A 52 30.01 17.12 12.06
C MET A 52 29.53 16.29 13.26
N LEU A 53 29.98 15.04 13.36
CA LEU A 53 29.62 14.17 14.46
C LEU A 53 30.30 14.55 15.77
N ASP A 54 31.57 14.97 15.73
CA ASP A 54 32.25 15.55 16.89
C ASP A 54 31.47 16.74 17.45
N ILE A 55 30.99 17.65 16.59
CA ILE A 55 30.13 18.77 16.99
C ILE A 55 28.84 18.26 17.65
N ALA A 56 28.16 17.29 17.06
CA ALA A 56 26.92 16.75 17.61
C ALA A 56 27.14 16.10 18.99
N LEU A 57 28.18 15.28 19.14
CA LEU A 57 28.52 14.58 20.39
C LEU A 57 28.89 15.56 21.52
N ASN A 58 29.54 16.68 21.21
CA ASN A 58 29.86 17.72 22.19
C ASN A 58 28.64 18.42 22.77
N GLN A 59 27.58 18.54 21.97
CA GLN A 59 26.37 19.25 22.34
C GLN A 59 25.35 18.33 23.02
N LEU A 60 25.53 17.01 22.90
CA LEU A 60 24.68 16.05 23.58
C LEU A 60 25.03 15.90 25.06
N PRO A 61 24.03 15.66 25.93
CA PRO A 61 24.27 15.28 27.31
C PRO A 61 25.13 14.02 27.42
N LYS A 62 26.05 13.99 28.40
CA LYS A 62 26.91 12.81 28.62
C LYS A 62 26.09 11.62 29.13
N LYS A 63 26.47 10.40 28.71
CA LYS A 63 25.91 9.11 29.18
C LYS A 63 24.42 8.88 28.86
N ILE A 64 23.88 9.51 27.82
CA ILE A 64 22.54 9.17 27.31
C ILE A 64 22.61 8.06 26.28
N LEU A 65 21.49 7.34 26.12
CA LEU A 65 21.30 6.47 24.97
C LEU A 65 20.71 7.31 23.83
N PHE A 66 21.41 7.36 22.70
CA PHE A 66 21.00 8.14 21.54
C PHE A 66 20.85 7.27 20.30
N ASP A 67 19.94 7.70 19.43
CA ASP A 67 19.85 7.24 18.04
C ASP A 67 20.43 8.33 17.12
N ALA A 68 20.69 7.94 15.87
CA ALA A 68 21.20 8.83 14.84
C ALA A 68 20.24 8.89 13.64
N MET A 69 20.23 10.05 12.96
CA MET A 69 19.54 10.23 11.70
C MET A 69 20.49 10.87 10.68
N SER A 70 20.52 10.32 9.46
CA SER A 70 21.21 10.93 8.33
C SER A 70 20.19 11.40 7.31
N GLU A 71 20.30 12.65 6.85
CA GLU A 71 19.39 13.24 5.87
C GLU A 71 19.79 12.96 4.40
N THR A 72 20.79 12.12 4.22
CA THR A 72 21.32 11.66 2.94
C THR A 72 21.81 10.22 3.05
N SER A 73 21.74 9.45 1.97
CA SER A 73 22.37 8.13 1.88
C SER A 73 23.87 8.19 1.52
N HIS A 74 24.40 9.38 1.22
CA HIS A 74 25.76 9.52 0.68
C HIS A 74 26.78 9.87 1.78
N CYS A 75 27.77 9.00 1.97
CA CYS A 75 28.92 9.13 2.89
C CYS A 75 28.54 9.22 4.38
N LEU A 76 27.71 10.18 4.77
CA LEU A 76 27.40 10.53 6.15
C LEU A 76 26.91 9.36 7.04
N PRO A 77 26.12 8.39 6.54
CA PRO A 77 25.80 7.18 7.30
C PRO A 77 27.04 6.42 7.81
N ASP A 78 28.11 6.35 7.02
CA ASP A 78 29.31 5.60 7.39
C ASP A 78 30.12 6.31 8.47
N ALA A 79 30.14 7.65 8.48
CA ALA A 79 30.77 8.43 9.56
C ALA A 79 30.06 8.14 10.89
N ILE A 80 28.73 8.03 10.87
CA ILE A 80 27.94 7.69 12.05
C ILE A 80 28.29 6.27 12.52
N GLN A 81 28.33 5.29 11.61
CA GLN A 81 28.63 3.89 11.96
C GLN A 81 30.06 3.69 12.50
N LEU A 82 31.03 4.48 12.03
CA LEU A 82 32.41 4.39 12.48
C LEU A 82 32.63 4.98 13.88
N LEU A 83 31.93 6.06 14.20
CA LEU A 83 32.21 6.86 15.39
C LEU A 83 31.12 6.73 16.48
N THR A 84 30.08 5.92 16.26
CA THR A 84 29.01 5.70 17.23
C THR A 84 28.54 4.25 17.19
N PRO A 85 27.83 3.76 18.23
CA PRO A 85 27.17 2.46 18.17
C PRO A 85 25.95 2.44 17.23
N CYS A 86 25.56 3.58 16.64
CA CYS A 86 24.36 3.66 15.80
C CYS A 86 24.63 3.06 14.42
N THR A 87 24.04 1.89 14.14
CA THR A 87 24.19 1.21 12.84
C THR A 87 22.86 0.99 12.16
N ILE A 88 22.90 0.75 10.85
CA ILE A 88 21.69 0.35 10.11
C ILE A 88 21.20 -1.01 10.64
N GLY A 89 22.13 -1.92 10.96
CA GLY A 89 21.84 -3.28 11.39
C GLY A 89 21.12 -3.38 12.74
N ASN A 90 21.48 -2.54 13.71
CA ASN A 90 20.79 -2.49 15.01
C ASN A 90 19.57 -1.54 15.00
N GLY A 91 19.33 -0.83 13.90
CA GLY A 91 18.20 0.07 13.71
C GLY A 91 18.32 1.43 14.42
N TRP A 92 19.48 1.75 15.01
CA TRP A 92 19.70 3.01 15.72
C TRP A 92 20.12 4.14 14.77
N LEU A 93 20.61 3.81 13.56
CA LEU A 93 20.80 4.77 12.48
C LEU A 93 19.63 4.72 11.50
N LYS A 94 18.95 5.86 11.35
CA LYS A 94 17.86 6.06 10.39
C LYS A 94 18.33 6.92 9.20
N ILE A 95 18.23 6.42 7.98
CA ILE A 95 18.54 7.19 6.77
C ILE A 95 17.23 7.73 6.19
N ILE A 96 17.06 9.05 6.23
CA ILE A 96 15.91 9.76 5.65
C ILE A 96 16.42 10.58 4.48
N ASN A 97 16.25 10.09 3.26
CA ASN A 97 16.88 10.71 2.09
C ASN A 97 16.15 12.01 1.66
N LEU A 98 16.52 13.13 2.27
CA LEU A 98 15.98 14.46 2.00
C LEU A 98 16.86 15.27 1.04
N GLY A 99 17.99 14.70 0.60
CA GLY A 99 18.99 15.39 -0.23
C GLY A 99 19.76 16.49 0.51
N ARG A 100 19.68 16.55 1.84
CA ARG A 100 20.36 17.56 2.67
C ARG A 100 21.57 16.92 3.34
N TYR A 101 22.72 17.60 3.29
CA TYR A 101 23.94 17.11 3.92
C TYR A 101 23.95 17.44 5.42
N ALA A 102 23.20 16.66 6.19
CA ALA A 102 22.99 16.87 7.62
C ALA A 102 22.83 15.54 8.36
N LEU A 103 23.27 15.55 9.62
CA LEU A 103 23.03 14.46 10.57
C LEU A 103 22.43 15.01 11.85
N SER A 104 21.79 14.13 12.60
CA SER A 104 21.29 14.43 13.94
C SER A 104 21.61 13.29 14.88
N LEU A 105 21.99 13.62 16.11
CA LEU A 105 22.01 12.68 17.24
C LEU A 105 20.95 13.13 18.24
N TYR A 106 20.15 12.20 18.77
CA TYR A 106 19.03 12.52 19.65
C TYR A 106 18.80 11.44 20.69
N ASP A 107 18.33 11.84 21.87
CA ASP A 107 17.92 10.96 22.94
C ASP A 107 16.84 9.99 22.45
N LYS A 108 17.06 8.69 22.68
CA LYS A 108 16.22 7.61 22.15
C LYS A 108 14.79 7.67 22.67
N TYR A 109 14.56 8.24 23.85
CA TYR A 109 13.29 8.19 24.56
C TYR A 109 12.45 9.45 24.34
N ASN A 110 13.05 10.64 24.48
CA ASN A 110 12.34 11.91 24.38
C ASN A 110 12.50 12.63 23.03
N GLY A 111 13.44 12.17 22.19
CA GLY A 111 13.68 12.72 20.85
C GLY A 111 14.41 14.06 20.81
N ASN A 112 14.82 14.62 21.95
CA ASN A 112 15.62 15.85 21.99
C ASN A 112 17.03 15.56 21.47
N GLY A 113 17.53 16.43 20.59
CA GLY A 113 18.82 16.20 19.98
C GLY A 113 19.40 17.41 19.29
N ILE A 114 20.53 17.17 18.63
CA ILE A 114 21.31 18.18 17.93
C ILE A 114 21.42 17.78 16.47
N ARG A 115 21.02 18.69 15.59
CA ARG A 115 21.19 18.56 14.14
C ARG A 115 22.36 19.41 13.69
N VAL A 116 23.31 18.80 13.00
CA VAL A 116 24.49 19.44 12.41
C VAL A 116 24.42 19.37 10.89
N PHE A 117 24.74 20.47 10.22
CA PHE A 117 24.65 20.59 8.77
C PHE A 117 25.76 21.50 8.22
N VAL A 118 26.09 21.32 6.94
CA VAL A 118 26.99 22.23 6.21
C VAL A 118 26.27 23.57 6.04
N ASP A 119 26.88 24.65 6.53
CA ASP A 119 26.36 26.00 6.40
C ASP A 119 26.85 26.61 5.08
N THR A 120 25.91 26.86 4.17
CA THR A 120 26.24 27.33 2.82
C THR A 120 26.88 28.71 2.81
N ASP A 121 26.54 29.58 3.76
CA ASP A 121 27.06 30.94 3.81
C ASP A 121 28.54 30.94 4.24
N LYS A 122 28.94 29.93 5.03
CA LYS A 122 30.32 29.76 5.50
C LYS A 122 31.24 29.17 4.42
N LEU A 123 30.69 28.67 3.31
CA LEU A 123 31.47 28.12 2.20
C LEU A 123 32.18 29.18 1.37
N GLU A 124 31.78 30.46 1.44
CA GLU A 124 32.37 31.54 0.64
C GLU A 124 33.88 31.70 0.86
N ASN A 125 34.37 31.32 2.05
CA ASN A 125 35.78 31.39 2.41
C ASN A 125 36.61 30.22 1.85
N PHE A 126 35.98 29.17 1.29
CA PHE A 126 36.64 27.92 0.91
C PHE A 126 36.25 27.48 -0.51
N LYS A 127 36.97 28.00 -1.51
CA LYS A 127 36.65 27.84 -2.94
C LYS A 127 36.51 26.38 -3.38
N GLU A 128 37.40 25.48 -2.93
CA GLU A 128 37.35 24.07 -3.35
C GLU A 128 36.20 23.33 -2.67
N ILE A 129 35.94 23.62 -1.38
CA ILE A 129 34.81 23.04 -0.64
C ILE A 129 33.50 23.50 -1.27
N LYS A 130 33.35 24.79 -1.59
CA LYS A 130 32.18 25.34 -2.28
C LYS A 130 31.98 24.68 -3.65
N ALA A 131 33.04 24.56 -4.44
CA ALA A 131 32.98 23.94 -5.76
C ALA A 131 32.58 22.46 -5.69
N TRP A 132 33.10 21.72 -4.72
CA TRP A 132 32.75 20.32 -4.47
C TRP A 132 31.30 20.17 -3.99
N PHE A 133 30.92 20.90 -2.95
CA PHE A 133 29.62 20.78 -2.28
C PHE A 133 28.46 21.17 -3.20
N LEU A 134 28.62 22.28 -3.93
CA LEU A 134 27.62 22.79 -4.88
C LEU A 134 27.79 22.20 -6.29
N LYS A 135 28.73 21.27 -6.49
CA LYS A 135 29.04 20.62 -7.78
C LYS A 135 29.27 21.63 -8.92
N LEU A 136 30.00 22.72 -8.65
CA LEU A 136 30.24 23.82 -9.61
C LEU A 136 31.19 23.44 -10.76
N LYS A 137 31.95 22.34 -10.61
CA LYS A 137 32.87 21.83 -11.64
C LYS A 137 32.76 20.30 -11.75
N PRO A 138 32.98 19.73 -12.96
CA PRO A 138 33.07 18.28 -13.14
C PRO A 138 34.11 17.63 -12.23
N LYS A 139 33.86 16.38 -11.80
CA LYS A 139 34.74 15.65 -10.85
C LYS A 139 36.21 15.56 -11.29
N LYS A 140 36.47 15.50 -12.61
CA LYS A 140 37.84 15.43 -13.17
C LYS A 140 38.65 16.71 -12.98
N GLU A 141 37.99 17.85 -12.79
CA GLU A 141 38.61 19.16 -12.64
C GLU A 141 38.78 19.57 -11.17
N GLN A 142 38.31 18.73 -10.23
CA GLN A 142 38.40 19.00 -8.79
C GLN A 142 39.76 18.56 -8.25
N ASN A 143 40.44 19.46 -7.52
CA ASN A 143 41.71 19.15 -6.86
C ASN A 143 41.43 18.51 -5.50
N THR A 144 41.41 17.17 -5.45
CA THR A 144 41.08 16.42 -4.22
C THR A 144 42.07 16.67 -3.07
N PRO A 145 43.41 16.67 -3.27
CA PRO A 145 44.35 17.03 -2.21
C PRO A 145 44.10 18.42 -1.61
N LEU A 146 43.90 19.44 -2.45
CA LEU A 146 43.63 20.81 -2.00
C LEU A 146 42.27 20.92 -1.29
N LEU A 147 41.26 20.19 -1.75
CA LEU A 147 39.96 20.10 -1.09
C LEU A 147 40.10 19.54 0.34
N LEU A 148 40.84 18.44 0.51
CA LEU A 148 41.06 17.84 1.83
C LEU A 148 41.85 18.76 2.76
N GLU A 149 42.83 19.48 2.24
CA GLU A 149 43.56 20.51 2.99
C GLU A 149 42.64 21.65 3.45
N GLN A 150 41.78 22.16 2.55
CA GLN A 150 40.79 23.18 2.92
C GLN A 150 39.81 22.66 3.98
N ILE A 151 39.34 21.42 3.86
CA ILE A 151 38.48 20.78 4.88
C ILE A 151 39.19 20.73 6.22
N ARG A 152 40.45 20.27 6.26
CA ARG A 152 41.25 20.21 7.48
C ARG A 152 41.39 21.58 8.12
N LYS A 153 41.70 22.60 7.31
CA LYS A 153 41.89 23.98 7.78
C LYS A 153 40.60 24.60 8.30
N ALA A 154 39.49 24.41 7.60
CA ALA A 154 38.20 24.98 7.99
C ALA A 154 37.66 24.35 9.28
N GLY A 155 37.88 23.04 9.48
CA GLY A 155 37.46 22.36 10.69
C GLY A 155 35.97 22.58 11.00
N SER A 156 35.67 23.06 12.20
CA SER A 156 34.29 23.29 12.65
C SER A 156 33.60 24.50 12.00
N GLU A 157 34.35 25.39 11.33
CA GLU A 157 33.81 26.62 10.73
C GLU A 157 32.84 26.36 9.59
N LEU A 158 32.85 25.17 8.98
CA LEU A 158 31.95 24.83 7.87
C LEU A 158 30.51 24.55 8.30
N PHE A 159 30.28 24.34 9.59
CA PHE A 159 29.04 23.76 10.06
C PHE A 159 28.26 24.73 10.94
N SER A 160 26.95 24.56 10.91
CA SER A 160 26.03 25.13 11.89
C SER A 160 25.25 23.99 12.51
N PHE A 161 24.79 24.21 13.74
CA PHE A 161 23.97 23.23 14.44
C PHE A 161 22.77 23.90 15.10
N ARG A 162 21.74 23.12 15.39
CA ARG A 162 20.56 23.56 16.12
C ARG A 162 19.98 22.43 16.93
N GLU A 163 19.31 22.78 18.02
CA GLU A 163 18.47 21.87 18.77
C GLU A 163 17.26 21.43 17.94
N ILE A 164 16.85 20.18 18.12
CA ILE A 164 15.69 19.58 17.48
C ILE A 164 14.92 18.70 18.47
N ASN A 165 13.65 18.47 18.18
CA ASN A 165 12.86 17.40 18.76
C ASN A 165 12.35 16.49 17.64
N VAL A 166 12.68 15.20 17.73
CA VAL A 166 12.33 14.20 16.71
C VAL A 166 10.85 13.84 16.84
N ALA A 167 10.13 13.89 15.71
CA ALA A 167 8.70 13.59 15.70
C ALA A 167 8.41 12.16 16.20
N PRO A 168 7.31 11.93 16.94
CA PRO A 168 7.02 10.66 17.60
C PRO A 168 7.04 9.42 16.69
N ASP A 169 6.67 9.57 15.42
CA ASP A 169 6.68 8.46 14.45
C ASP A 169 8.09 7.90 14.18
N PHE A 170 9.14 8.70 14.39
CA PHE A 170 10.53 8.26 14.26
C PHE A 170 11.11 7.69 15.56
N LEU A 171 10.41 7.80 16.69
CA LEU A 171 10.81 7.24 17.98
C LEU A 171 10.24 5.83 18.23
N LYS A 172 9.23 5.41 17.46
CA LYS A 172 8.60 4.10 17.60
C LYS A 172 9.59 2.97 17.28
N ASN A 173 9.68 1.99 18.19
CA ASN A 173 10.41 0.75 17.93
C ASN A 173 9.72 -0.03 16.81
N ARG A 174 10.48 -0.39 15.77
CA ARG A 174 9.99 -1.26 14.69
C ARG A 174 9.96 -2.71 15.18
N HIS A 175 8.80 -3.16 15.64
CA HIS A 175 8.57 -4.58 15.86
C HIS A 175 8.10 -5.22 14.55
N LYS A 176 8.65 -6.39 14.20
CA LYS A 176 8.23 -7.13 12.99
C LYS A 176 6.77 -7.63 13.05
N GLY A 177 6.09 -7.45 14.18
CA GLY A 177 4.71 -7.89 14.38
C GLY A 177 4.52 -9.40 14.18
N GLN A 178 3.30 -9.79 13.82
CA GLN A 178 2.98 -11.16 13.40
C GLN A 178 3.65 -11.46 12.05
N ILE A 179 4.23 -12.65 11.91
CA ILE A 179 4.79 -13.14 10.64
C ILE A 179 3.77 -14.07 9.96
N ARG A 180 3.62 -13.97 8.64
CA ARG A 180 2.81 -14.88 7.80
C ARG A 180 3.57 -15.34 6.57
N ILE A 181 3.06 -16.37 5.90
CA ILE A 181 3.59 -16.87 4.63
C ILE A 181 2.82 -16.23 3.48
N CYS A 182 3.54 -15.60 2.54
CA CYS A 182 2.92 -15.02 1.34
C CYS A 182 2.40 -16.12 0.42
N THR A 183 1.15 -16.04 -0.01
CA THR A 183 0.53 -17.06 -0.89
C THR A 183 1.07 -17.05 -2.31
N VAL A 184 1.70 -15.94 -2.74
CA VAL A 184 2.25 -15.79 -4.08
C VAL A 184 3.62 -16.46 -4.17
N CYS A 185 4.59 -16.05 -3.34
CA CYS A 185 5.96 -16.57 -3.38
C CYS A 185 6.27 -17.68 -2.35
N GLY A 186 5.46 -17.86 -1.31
CA GLY A 186 5.72 -18.84 -0.24
C GLY A 186 6.71 -18.39 0.83
N GLU A 187 7.16 -17.13 0.80
CA GLU A 187 8.13 -16.60 1.77
C GLU A 187 7.46 -15.97 3.01
N ALA A 188 8.16 -16.01 4.14
CA ALA A 188 7.71 -15.42 5.39
C ALA A 188 7.92 -13.89 5.40
N TYR A 189 6.92 -13.13 5.83
CA TYR A 189 6.98 -11.67 5.88
C TYR A 189 6.11 -11.06 7.01
N PRO A 190 6.38 -9.81 7.43
CA PRO A 190 5.56 -9.09 8.42
C PRO A 190 4.11 -8.87 7.94
N TYR A 191 3.13 -9.24 8.76
CA TYR A 191 1.70 -9.09 8.47
C TYR A 191 1.29 -7.65 8.16
N GLU A 192 1.93 -6.69 8.81
CA GLU A 192 1.70 -5.25 8.61
C GLU A 192 2.03 -4.75 7.19
N HIS A 193 2.78 -5.53 6.39
CA HIS A 193 3.06 -5.19 5.00
C HIS A 193 1.85 -5.40 4.09
N GLY A 194 0.76 -5.98 4.58
CA GLY A 194 -0.45 -6.28 3.80
C GLY A 194 -0.64 -7.78 3.61
N ARG A 195 -1.55 -8.16 2.71
CA ARG A 195 -1.95 -9.56 2.51
C ARG A 195 -1.00 -10.42 1.66
N ILE A 196 -0.09 -9.76 0.95
CA ILE A 196 1.04 -10.37 0.23
C ILE A 196 2.32 -9.60 0.57
N CYS A 197 3.51 -10.17 0.36
CA CYS A 197 4.76 -9.48 0.69
C CYS A 197 5.03 -8.32 -0.28
N ARG A 198 5.80 -7.30 0.16
CA ARG A 198 6.14 -6.11 -0.64
C ARG A 198 6.79 -6.43 -1.99
N ALA A 199 7.60 -7.49 -2.04
CA ALA A 199 8.18 -7.96 -3.30
C ALA A 199 7.10 -8.37 -4.31
N CYS A 200 6.07 -9.10 -3.87
CA CYS A 200 4.93 -9.49 -4.71
C CYS A 200 3.97 -8.34 -5.01
N GLN A 201 4.00 -7.25 -4.22
CA GLN A 201 3.28 -6.01 -4.51
C GLN A 201 3.97 -5.14 -5.57
N GLY A 202 5.19 -5.50 -5.99
CA GLY A 202 5.96 -4.77 -7.00
C GLY A 202 7.18 -4.03 -6.47
N GLU A 203 7.52 -4.13 -5.18
CA GLU A 203 8.74 -3.54 -4.63
C GLU A 203 10.00 -4.42 -4.84
N SER A 204 9.87 -5.53 -5.57
CA SER A 204 11.01 -6.39 -5.90
C SER A 204 12.01 -5.62 -6.77
N PRO A 205 13.30 -5.55 -6.40
CA PRO A 205 14.33 -4.96 -7.26
C PRO A 205 14.76 -5.90 -8.40
N TYR A 206 14.27 -7.15 -8.40
CA TYR A 206 14.62 -8.17 -9.36
C TYR A 206 13.56 -8.27 -10.44
N LEU A 207 13.98 -8.16 -11.70
CA LEU A 207 13.14 -8.51 -12.83
C LEU A 207 12.95 -10.03 -12.85
N SER A 208 11.70 -10.49 -12.90
CA SER A 208 11.44 -11.87 -13.29
C SER A 208 11.95 -12.12 -14.72
N SER A 209 12.18 -13.38 -15.08
CA SER A 209 12.53 -13.76 -16.45
C SER A 209 11.51 -13.28 -17.49
N ALA A 210 10.26 -13.04 -17.07
CA ALA A 210 9.18 -12.48 -17.90
C ALA A 210 9.14 -10.94 -17.91
N GLU A 211 9.68 -10.25 -16.90
CA GLU A 211 9.66 -8.78 -16.75
C GLU A 211 10.86 -8.08 -17.42
N LYS A 212 11.76 -8.82 -18.09
CA LYS A 212 12.82 -8.20 -18.92
C LYS A 212 12.26 -7.42 -20.12
N SER A 213 11.00 -7.63 -20.48
CA SER A 213 10.28 -6.84 -21.49
C SER A 213 9.71 -5.56 -20.87
N LYS A 214 9.92 -4.43 -21.57
CA LYS A 214 9.42 -3.07 -21.26
C LYS A 214 8.01 -3.09 -20.66
N GLU A 215 7.67 -2.12 -19.79
CA GLU A 215 6.34 -1.93 -19.12
C GLU A 215 5.10 -2.08 -20.03
N SER A 216 5.27 -2.01 -21.34
CA SER A 216 4.27 -2.37 -22.34
C SER A 216 4.96 -2.90 -23.60
N PRO A 217 4.28 -3.75 -24.40
CA PRO A 217 4.80 -4.15 -25.69
C PRO A 217 5.03 -2.91 -26.58
N ALA A 218 6.05 -2.94 -27.43
CA ALA A 218 6.35 -1.85 -28.35
C ALA A 218 5.29 -1.81 -29.47
N LEU A 219 4.22 -1.03 -29.26
CA LEU A 219 3.12 -0.97 -30.20
C LEU A 219 3.44 -0.05 -31.38
N GLN A 220 3.17 -0.53 -32.60
CA GLN A 220 3.22 0.25 -33.83
C GLN A 220 1.85 0.84 -34.14
N SER A 221 1.81 2.14 -34.44
CA SER A 221 0.63 2.84 -34.95
C SER A 221 0.77 3.17 -36.43
N VAL A 222 -0.36 3.37 -37.10
CA VAL A 222 -0.44 3.94 -38.45
C VAL A 222 -1.18 5.27 -38.42
N PRO A 223 -0.85 6.23 -39.31
CA PRO A 223 -1.66 7.43 -39.50
C PRO A 223 -3.12 7.07 -39.79
N VAL A 224 -4.06 7.84 -39.25
CA VAL A 224 -5.50 7.57 -39.39
C VAL A 224 -5.91 7.45 -40.87
N GLU A 225 -5.33 8.25 -41.74
CA GLU A 225 -5.63 8.30 -43.17
C GLU A 225 -5.29 6.98 -43.89
N GLN A 226 -4.37 6.21 -43.30
CA GLN A 226 -3.89 4.91 -43.81
C GLN A 226 -4.51 3.73 -43.05
N ALA A 227 -5.42 3.99 -42.11
CA ALA A 227 -5.94 2.96 -41.21
C ALA A 227 -7.05 2.09 -41.85
N SER A 228 -7.64 2.53 -42.96
CA SER A 228 -8.70 1.78 -43.66
C SER A 228 -8.25 0.38 -44.06
N GLY A 229 -9.07 -0.62 -43.77
CA GLY A 229 -8.81 -2.04 -44.03
C GLY A 229 -8.11 -2.78 -42.88
N TYR A 230 -7.54 -2.09 -41.90
CA TYR A 230 -6.90 -2.73 -40.74
C TYR A 230 -7.87 -2.99 -39.59
N LYS A 231 -7.53 -3.95 -38.73
CA LYS A 231 -8.27 -4.22 -37.48
C LYS A 231 -7.76 -3.37 -36.33
N ILE A 232 -8.69 -2.84 -35.55
CA ILE A 232 -8.43 -2.00 -34.39
C ILE A 232 -7.86 -2.82 -33.22
N LEU A 233 -6.78 -2.33 -32.60
CA LEU A 233 -6.13 -3.02 -31.48
C LEU A 233 -6.88 -2.90 -30.14
N HIS A 234 -7.70 -1.87 -29.92
CA HIS A 234 -8.38 -1.64 -28.64
C HIS A 234 -9.64 -0.78 -28.79
N ASP A 235 -10.52 -0.82 -27.81
CA ASP A 235 -11.73 0.01 -27.79
C ASP A 235 -11.38 1.50 -27.78
N MET A 236 -12.07 2.32 -28.57
CA MET A 236 -11.88 3.78 -28.57
C MET A 236 -13.18 4.49 -28.21
N THR A 237 -13.17 5.14 -27.04
CA THR A 237 -14.30 5.95 -26.55
C THR A 237 -14.47 7.21 -27.39
N GLN A 238 -15.71 7.47 -27.82
CA GLN A 238 -16.14 8.77 -28.31
C GLN A 238 -16.93 9.48 -27.21
N ILE A 239 -16.63 10.76 -27.01
CA ILE A 239 -17.36 11.62 -26.08
C ILE A 239 -18.10 12.66 -26.92
N ILE A 240 -19.42 12.66 -26.82
CA ILE A 240 -20.29 13.70 -27.38
C ILE A 240 -20.84 14.48 -26.17
N PRO A 241 -20.33 15.70 -25.92
CA PRO A 241 -20.73 16.49 -24.76
C PRO A 241 -22.26 16.60 -24.62
N GLY A 242 -22.76 16.31 -23.42
CA GLY A 242 -24.19 16.35 -23.11
C GLY A 242 -25.06 15.27 -23.74
N LYS A 243 -24.49 14.35 -24.55
CA LYS A 243 -25.26 13.29 -25.23
C LYS A 243 -24.80 11.88 -24.86
N SER A 244 -23.51 11.56 -25.04
CA SER A 244 -23.04 10.20 -24.85
C SER A 244 -21.54 10.10 -24.56
N LYS A 245 -21.16 9.04 -23.85
CA LYS A 245 -19.78 8.61 -23.63
C LYS A 245 -19.74 7.09 -23.70
N GLY A 246 -19.00 6.55 -24.67
CA GLY A 246 -18.85 5.10 -24.84
C GLY A 246 -17.99 4.71 -26.03
N PRO A 247 -17.65 3.41 -26.18
CA PRO A 247 -16.82 2.91 -27.27
C PRO A 247 -17.52 3.10 -28.62
N ALA A 248 -16.96 3.96 -29.46
CA ALA A 248 -17.42 4.14 -30.85
C ALA A 248 -16.81 3.10 -31.79
N PHE A 249 -15.61 2.63 -31.44
CA PHE A 249 -14.87 1.60 -32.13
C PHE A 249 -14.50 0.50 -31.14
N ARG A 250 -14.59 -0.75 -31.57
CA ARG A 250 -14.32 -1.92 -30.72
C ARG A 250 -13.07 -2.67 -31.15
N HIS A 251 -12.40 -3.31 -30.21
CA HIS A 251 -11.30 -4.23 -30.47
C HIS A 251 -11.68 -5.26 -31.56
N GLY A 252 -10.80 -5.45 -32.54
CA GLY A 252 -10.98 -6.39 -33.65
C GLY A 252 -11.88 -5.89 -34.78
N GLN A 253 -12.53 -4.72 -34.65
CA GLN A 253 -13.32 -4.11 -35.72
C GLN A 253 -12.41 -3.67 -36.89
N THR A 254 -12.81 -3.97 -38.12
CA THR A 254 -12.15 -3.46 -39.32
C THR A 254 -12.54 -2.00 -39.58
N ILE A 255 -11.55 -1.14 -39.78
CA ILE A 255 -11.75 0.28 -40.09
C ILE A 255 -12.19 0.42 -41.55
N THR A 256 -13.29 1.12 -41.81
CA THR A 256 -13.75 1.42 -43.16
C THR A 256 -13.33 2.83 -43.60
N ALA A 257 -13.41 3.12 -44.90
CA ALA A 257 -13.12 4.46 -45.41
C ALA A 257 -14.03 5.54 -44.80
N GLY A 258 -15.28 5.20 -44.46
CA GLY A 258 -16.22 6.12 -43.80
C GLY A 258 -15.88 6.41 -42.34
N ASP A 259 -15.10 5.54 -41.69
CA ASP A 259 -14.71 5.70 -40.29
C ASP A 259 -13.60 6.72 -40.08
N ILE A 260 -12.83 7.05 -41.12
CA ILE A 260 -11.66 7.93 -41.05
C ILE A 260 -12.06 9.32 -40.52
N CYS A 261 -13.09 9.93 -41.11
CA CYS A 261 -13.60 11.24 -40.67
C CYS A 261 -14.06 11.21 -39.20
N ARG A 262 -14.71 10.12 -38.78
CA ARG A 262 -15.17 9.94 -37.40
C ARG A 262 -14.00 9.81 -36.42
N LEU A 263 -12.95 9.06 -36.77
CA LEU A 263 -11.73 8.93 -35.97
C LEU A 263 -11.00 10.28 -35.83
N GLN A 264 -10.94 11.08 -36.90
CA GLN A 264 -10.37 12.44 -36.86
C GLN A 264 -11.18 13.37 -35.95
N GLN A 265 -12.52 13.32 -36.02
CA GLN A 265 -13.40 14.07 -35.12
C GLN A 265 -13.26 13.64 -33.65
N MET A 266 -12.87 12.40 -33.39
CA MET A 266 -12.50 11.90 -32.07
C MET A 266 -11.10 12.36 -31.63
N GLY A 267 -10.39 13.16 -32.44
CA GLY A 267 -9.05 13.66 -32.15
C GLY A 267 -7.93 12.64 -32.37
N ARG A 268 -8.19 11.55 -33.12
CA ARG A 268 -7.18 10.51 -33.38
C ARG A 268 -6.35 10.89 -34.61
N GLN A 269 -5.04 11.00 -34.40
CA GLN A 269 -4.07 11.18 -35.50
C GLN A 269 -3.40 9.87 -35.90
N ASN A 270 -3.25 8.95 -34.95
CA ASN A 270 -2.62 7.64 -35.15
C ASN A 270 -3.50 6.55 -34.54
N ILE A 271 -3.58 5.40 -35.22
CA ILE A 271 -4.34 4.22 -34.77
C ILE A 271 -3.39 3.04 -34.59
N TYR A 272 -3.52 2.37 -33.45
CA TYR A 272 -2.85 1.10 -33.21
C TYR A 272 -3.68 -0.02 -33.81
N ILE A 273 -3.04 -0.84 -34.65
CA ILE A 273 -3.70 -1.89 -35.45
C ILE A 273 -3.21 -3.27 -35.07
N GLN A 274 -4.08 -4.27 -35.11
CA GLN A 274 -3.75 -5.63 -34.69
C GLN A 274 -2.70 -6.28 -35.62
N ASP A 275 -2.84 -6.09 -36.93
CA ASP A 275 -2.03 -6.76 -37.95
C ASP A 275 -0.52 -6.44 -37.88
N LYS A 276 -0.15 -5.25 -37.38
CA LYS A 276 1.26 -4.85 -37.21
C LYS A 276 1.83 -5.10 -35.81
N ASN A 277 0.99 -5.54 -34.89
CA ASN A 277 1.36 -5.73 -33.49
C ASN A 277 1.29 -7.21 -33.12
N HIS A 278 2.39 -7.93 -33.37
CA HIS A 278 2.56 -9.30 -32.90
C HIS A 278 3.04 -9.25 -31.45
N ILE A 279 2.10 -9.47 -30.55
CA ILE A 279 2.35 -9.45 -29.11
C ILE A 279 2.80 -10.85 -28.68
N GLY A 280 3.92 -10.93 -27.97
CA GLY A 280 4.44 -12.20 -27.47
C GLY A 280 3.60 -12.78 -26.31
N ASN A 281 3.85 -14.06 -25.99
CA ASN A 281 3.12 -14.80 -24.96
C ASN A 281 3.34 -14.27 -23.54
N GLU A 282 4.35 -13.42 -23.35
CA GLU A 282 4.66 -12.70 -22.11
C GLU A 282 3.64 -11.60 -21.77
N TRP A 283 2.66 -11.34 -22.65
CA TRP A 283 1.58 -10.37 -22.43
C TRP A 283 0.21 -11.02 -22.50
N VAL A 284 -0.75 -10.40 -21.81
CA VAL A 284 -2.17 -10.75 -21.84
C VAL A 284 -2.96 -9.51 -22.23
N HIS A 285 -3.76 -9.58 -23.28
CA HIS A 285 -4.62 -8.47 -23.67
C HIS A 285 -5.66 -8.19 -22.57
N GLU A 286 -5.98 -6.91 -22.31
CA GLU A 286 -6.85 -6.48 -21.21
C GLU A 286 -8.20 -7.22 -21.16
N ASN A 287 -8.77 -7.48 -22.34
CA ASN A 287 -10.05 -8.18 -22.48
C ASN A 287 -9.95 -9.65 -22.04
N ASP A 288 -8.86 -10.34 -22.42
CA ASP A 288 -8.65 -11.74 -22.06
C ASP A 288 -8.38 -11.87 -20.56
N ALA A 289 -7.61 -10.93 -20.01
CA ALA A 289 -7.37 -10.83 -18.57
C ALA A 289 -8.69 -10.62 -17.80
N ALA A 290 -9.50 -9.64 -18.21
CA ALA A 290 -10.77 -9.34 -17.56
C ALA A 290 -11.76 -10.51 -17.60
N VAL A 291 -11.84 -11.24 -18.72
CA VAL A 291 -12.66 -12.45 -18.84
C VAL A 291 -12.18 -13.54 -17.88
N SER A 292 -10.87 -13.79 -17.83
CA SER A 292 -10.28 -14.81 -16.97
C SER A 292 -10.50 -14.49 -15.48
N PHE A 293 -10.30 -13.24 -15.08
CA PHE A 293 -10.57 -12.78 -13.72
C PHE A 293 -12.04 -12.91 -13.36
N ALA A 294 -12.95 -12.43 -14.23
CA ALA A 294 -14.39 -12.52 -13.98
C ALA A 294 -14.84 -13.98 -13.82
N GLN A 295 -14.31 -14.88 -14.65
CA GLN A 295 -14.61 -16.30 -14.58
C GLN A 295 -14.14 -16.93 -13.26
N ALA A 296 -12.92 -16.65 -12.83
CA ALA A 296 -12.37 -17.20 -11.59
C ALA A 296 -13.01 -16.59 -10.33
N MET A 297 -13.47 -15.33 -10.39
CA MET A 297 -14.12 -14.64 -9.28
C MET A 297 -15.60 -15.05 -9.07
N THR A 298 -16.25 -15.60 -10.10
CA THR A 298 -17.70 -15.87 -10.13
C THR A 298 -18.07 -17.16 -9.41
N GLY A 299 -18.82 -17.05 -8.31
CA GLY A 299 -19.39 -18.19 -7.59
C GLY A 299 -20.90 -18.31 -7.74
N GLN A 300 -21.52 -19.12 -6.88
CA GLN A 300 -22.97 -19.31 -6.84
C GLN A 300 -23.72 -17.97 -6.76
N GLY A 301 -24.76 -17.80 -7.57
CA GLY A 301 -25.60 -16.60 -7.54
C GLY A 301 -25.02 -15.39 -8.28
N ILE A 302 -23.89 -15.55 -8.97
CA ILE A 302 -23.23 -14.51 -9.76
C ILE A 302 -23.22 -14.90 -11.23
N ILE A 303 -23.46 -13.92 -12.11
CA ILE A 303 -23.36 -14.06 -13.57
C ILE A 303 -22.60 -12.85 -14.14
N PHE A 304 -22.01 -13.02 -15.32
CA PHE A 304 -21.38 -11.93 -16.07
C PHE A 304 -21.52 -12.16 -17.57
N GLN A 305 -21.33 -11.11 -18.35
CA GLN A 305 -21.26 -11.20 -19.81
C GLN A 305 -19.80 -11.34 -20.23
N LYS A 306 -19.52 -12.33 -21.10
CA LYS A 306 -18.16 -12.60 -21.58
C LYS A 306 -17.61 -11.55 -22.54
N GLN A 307 -18.41 -10.57 -22.97
CA GLN A 307 -17.92 -9.44 -23.77
C GLN A 307 -17.42 -8.35 -22.83
N PRO A 308 -16.10 -8.17 -22.66
CA PRO A 308 -15.54 -7.03 -21.96
C PRO A 308 -15.75 -5.75 -22.77
N HIS A 309 -15.77 -4.62 -22.07
CA HIS A 309 -15.75 -3.29 -22.65
C HIS A 309 -14.60 -2.52 -21.99
N GLU A 310 -13.62 -2.07 -22.79
CA GLU A 310 -12.44 -1.34 -22.29
C GLU A 310 -11.73 -2.08 -21.14
N GLY A 311 -11.47 -3.38 -21.32
CA GLY A 311 -10.79 -4.22 -20.32
C GLY A 311 -11.57 -4.44 -19.02
N LYS A 312 -12.88 -4.15 -18.98
CA LYS A 312 -13.73 -4.25 -17.79
C LYS A 312 -14.88 -5.23 -17.97
N ILE A 313 -15.16 -6.01 -16.92
CA ILE A 313 -16.36 -6.86 -16.80
C ILE A 313 -17.07 -6.57 -15.47
N ASN A 314 -18.38 -6.37 -15.54
CA ASN A 314 -19.25 -6.27 -14.37
C ASN A 314 -19.87 -7.65 -14.06
N LEU A 315 -19.87 -8.00 -12.78
CA LEU A 315 -20.54 -9.15 -12.21
C LEU A 315 -21.91 -8.72 -11.68
N LYS A 316 -22.94 -9.52 -11.95
CA LYS A 316 -24.34 -9.28 -11.58
C LYS A 316 -24.90 -10.40 -10.74
N ALA A 317 -25.82 -10.07 -9.85
CA ALA A 317 -26.58 -11.06 -9.09
C ALA A 317 -27.55 -11.82 -10.03
N SER A 318 -27.54 -13.15 -10.00
CA SER A 318 -28.49 -13.97 -10.78
C SER A 318 -29.80 -14.22 -10.04
N CYS A 319 -29.84 -13.97 -8.74
CA CYS A 319 -30.98 -14.11 -7.84
C CYS A 319 -31.00 -12.98 -6.81
N ASP A 320 -32.13 -12.83 -6.11
CA ASP A 320 -32.21 -12.04 -4.90
C ASP A 320 -31.46 -12.76 -3.77
N GLY A 321 -30.72 -12.02 -2.94
CA GLY A 321 -29.97 -12.65 -1.85
C GLY A 321 -29.03 -11.72 -1.10
N LEU A 322 -28.16 -12.32 -0.31
CA LEU A 322 -27.07 -11.66 0.41
C LEU A 322 -25.76 -11.84 -0.38
N LEU A 323 -25.10 -10.74 -0.71
CA LEU A 323 -23.76 -10.77 -1.28
C LEU A 323 -22.74 -11.22 -0.23
N SER A 324 -21.99 -12.26 -0.51
CA SER A 324 -20.83 -12.72 0.25
C SER A 324 -19.57 -12.47 -0.58
N VAL A 325 -18.60 -11.81 0.06
CA VAL A 325 -17.30 -11.43 -0.53
C VAL A 325 -16.18 -12.04 0.31
N ASP A 326 -15.23 -12.67 -0.35
CA ASP A 326 -13.94 -13.05 0.25
C ASP A 326 -13.02 -11.83 0.28
N GLU A 327 -13.16 -11.00 1.31
CA GLU A 327 -12.49 -9.70 1.43
C GLU A 327 -10.97 -9.83 1.48
N ASP A 328 -10.46 -10.85 2.16
CA ASP A 328 -9.03 -11.11 2.29
C ASP A 328 -8.41 -11.40 0.91
N ARG A 329 -9.02 -12.28 0.11
CA ARG A 329 -8.51 -12.60 -1.22
C ARG A 329 -8.76 -11.50 -2.25
N LEU A 330 -9.83 -10.73 -2.09
CA LEU A 330 -10.06 -9.52 -2.90
C LEU A 330 -8.98 -8.46 -2.65
N GLU A 331 -8.59 -8.24 -1.39
CA GLU A 331 -7.49 -7.34 -1.03
C GLU A 331 -6.17 -7.84 -1.62
N MET A 332 -5.87 -9.14 -1.49
CA MET A 332 -4.68 -9.75 -2.11
C MET A 332 -4.62 -9.54 -3.62
N PHE A 333 -5.74 -9.75 -4.31
CA PHE A 333 -5.86 -9.55 -5.74
C PHE A 333 -5.56 -8.08 -6.11
N ASN A 334 -6.14 -7.13 -5.38
CA ASN A 334 -5.94 -5.70 -5.62
C ASN A 334 -4.55 -5.17 -5.26
N MET A 335 -3.74 -5.95 -4.53
CA MET A 335 -2.34 -5.64 -4.25
C MET A 335 -1.39 -6.09 -5.38
N ILE A 336 -1.88 -6.83 -6.38
CA ILE A 336 -1.10 -7.16 -7.57
C ILE A 336 -1.08 -5.97 -8.53
N HIS A 337 0.08 -5.69 -9.10
CA HIS A 337 0.25 -4.60 -10.05
C HIS A 337 -0.59 -4.81 -11.33
N GLY A 338 -1.19 -3.73 -11.83
CA GLY A 338 -1.90 -3.75 -13.11
C GLY A 338 -3.31 -4.39 -13.12
N VAL A 339 -3.81 -4.86 -11.96
CA VAL A 339 -5.16 -5.44 -11.85
C VAL A 339 -6.03 -4.65 -10.86
N MET A 340 -7.36 -4.76 -11.01
CA MET A 340 -8.31 -4.11 -10.10
C MET A 340 -9.64 -4.86 -10.07
N CYS A 341 -10.21 -5.03 -8.89
CA CYS A 341 -11.59 -5.43 -8.69
C CYS A 341 -12.24 -4.59 -7.56
N ALA A 342 -13.42 -4.04 -7.85
CA ALA A 342 -14.24 -3.33 -6.88
C ALA A 342 -15.57 -4.03 -6.70
N SER A 343 -16.08 -4.08 -5.47
CA SER A 343 -17.38 -4.69 -5.16
C SER A 343 -18.24 -3.80 -4.27
N ARG A 344 -19.53 -4.15 -4.17
CA ARG A 344 -20.36 -3.70 -3.04
C ARG A 344 -19.80 -4.31 -1.75
N GLN A 345 -20.19 -3.73 -0.62
CA GLN A 345 -19.81 -4.23 0.70
C GLN A 345 -20.28 -5.66 0.91
N ASN A 346 -19.47 -6.43 1.62
CA ASN A 346 -19.83 -7.76 2.09
C ASN A 346 -21.13 -7.71 2.92
N CYS A 347 -21.87 -8.82 2.97
CA CYS A 347 -23.15 -8.93 3.68
C CYS A 347 -24.21 -7.89 3.24
N THR A 348 -24.18 -7.45 1.99
CA THR A 348 -25.18 -6.52 1.45
C THR A 348 -26.29 -7.26 0.71
N THR A 349 -27.55 -6.90 0.96
CA THR A 349 -28.68 -7.44 0.20
C THR A 349 -28.70 -6.90 -1.24
N VAL A 350 -28.93 -7.82 -2.18
CA VAL A 350 -28.93 -7.54 -3.63
C VAL A 350 -30.18 -8.12 -4.27
N LYS A 351 -30.65 -7.44 -5.32
CA LYS A 351 -31.73 -7.91 -6.19
C LYS A 351 -31.14 -8.52 -7.46
N LYS A 352 -31.84 -9.49 -8.04
CA LYS A 352 -31.51 -10.09 -9.34
C LYS A 352 -31.27 -8.99 -10.38
N GLY A 353 -30.19 -9.15 -11.16
CA GLY A 353 -29.77 -8.25 -12.22
C GLY A 353 -28.94 -7.05 -11.75
N ARG A 354 -28.77 -6.85 -10.44
CA ARG A 354 -27.96 -5.75 -9.90
C ARG A 354 -26.47 -6.04 -10.08
N ASP A 355 -25.70 -5.03 -10.47
CA ASP A 355 -24.24 -5.08 -10.44
C ASP A 355 -23.73 -5.18 -9.00
N VAL A 356 -22.86 -6.15 -8.75
CA VAL A 356 -22.30 -6.43 -7.41
C VAL A 356 -20.80 -6.26 -7.33
N ALA A 357 -20.09 -6.46 -8.45
CA ALA A 357 -18.66 -6.21 -8.55
C ALA A 357 -18.26 -5.88 -10.00
N GLY A 358 -17.06 -5.35 -10.18
CA GLY A 358 -16.45 -5.15 -11.48
C GLY A 358 -14.96 -5.38 -11.41
N THR A 359 -14.42 -6.13 -12.36
CA THR A 359 -12.98 -6.43 -12.48
C THR A 359 -12.44 -5.88 -13.80
N ARG A 360 -11.17 -5.48 -13.80
CA ARG A 360 -10.47 -4.98 -14.97
C ARG A 360 -8.97 -5.25 -14.94
N ALA A 361 -8.38 -5.35 -16.11
CA ALA A 361 -6.97 -5.03 -16.29
C ALA A 361 -6.83 -3.50 -16.43
N ILE A 362 -5.74 -2.95 -15.88
CA ILE A 362 -5.45 -1.51 -15.94
C ILE A 362 -4.70 -1.15 -17.23
N PRO A 363 -3.59 -1.83 -17.60
CA PRO A 363 -2.93 -1.61 -18.89
C PRO A 363 -3.61 -2.39 -20.02
N LEU A 364 -3.43 -1.94 -21.26
CA LEU A 364 -3.91 -2.63 -22.46
C LEU A 364 -3.33 -4.05 -22.59
N TYR A 365 -2.08 -4.22 -22.17
CA TYR A 365 -1.40 -5.50 -22.07
C TYR A 365 -0.85 -5.67 -20.66
N LEU A 366 -1.38 -6.66 -19.94
CA LEU A 366 -0.91 -7.03 -18.62
C LEU A 366 0.27 -8.01 -18.77
N PRO A 367 1.40 -7.81 -18.04
CA PRO A 367 2.47 -8.81 -18.02
C PRO A 367 1.94 -10.17 -17.58
N ARG A 368 2.35 -11.24 -18.27
CA ARG A 368 1.97 -12.63 -17.95
C ARG A 368 2.28 -12.97 -16.49
N ALA A 369 3.42 -12.52 -15.98
CA ALA A 369 3.81 -12.75 -14.59
C ALA A 369 2.78 -12.18 -13.59
N ASP A 370 2.27 -10.96 -13.82
CA ASP A 370 1.26 -10.36 -12.94
C ASP A 370 -0.11 -11.01 -13.12
N PHE A 371 -0.47 -11.38 -14.35
CA PHE A 371 -1.65 -12.19 -14.62
C PHE A 371 -1.63 -13.52 -13.86
N ASP A 372 -0.51 -14.25 -13.90
CA ASP A 372 -0.36 -15.55 -13.25
C ASP A 372 -0.39 -15.41 -11.72
N LYS A 373 0.26 -14.38 -11.15
CA LYS A 373 0.15 -14.04 -9.71
C LYS A 373 -1.31 -13.81 -9.31
N ALA A 374 -2.05 -13.04 -10.11
CA ALA A 374 -3.46 -12.75 -9.87
C ALA A 374 -4.33 -14.01 -9.96
N MET A 375 -4.11 -14.86 -10.97
CA MET A 375 -4.84 -16.12 -11.13
C MET A 375 -4.56 -17.10 -9.98
N LYS A 376 -3.32 -17.19 -9.50
CA LYS A 376 -2.94 -18.01 -8.34
C LYS A 376 -3.71 -17.64 -7.07
N ILE A 377 -4.01 -16.34 -6.86
CA ILE A 377 -4.86 -15.90 -5.74
C ILE A 377 -6.31 -16.39 -5.93
N LEU A 378 -6.79 -16.48 -7.17
CA LEU A 378 -8.17 -16.84 -7.51
C LEU A 378 -8.44 -18.36 -7.57
N GLU A 379 -7.40 -19.20 -7.68
CA GLU A 379 -7.52 -20.65 -7.86
C GLU A 379 -8.32 -21.40 -6.77
N ALA A 380 -8.21 -20.98 -5.51
CA ALA A 380 -8.75 -21.75 -4.38
C ALA A 380 -10.28 -21.82 -4.36
N ALA A 381 -10.95 -20.70 -4.63
CA ALA A 381 -12.42 -20.60 -4.62
C ALA A 381 -12.89 -19.28 -5.29
N PRO A 382 -14.16 -19.17 -5.70
CA PRO A 382 -14.70 -17.90 -6.16
C PRO A 382 -14.66 -16.81 -5.08
N LEU A 383 -14.46 -15.54 -5.47
CA LEU A 383 -14.47 -14.41 -4.54
C LEU A 383 -15.89 -13.95 -4.17
N PHE A 384 -16.85 -14.09 -5.10
CA PHE A 384 -18.18 -13.54 -4.96
C PHE A 384 -19.24 -14.63 -5.01
N ARG A 385 -20.21 -14.55 -4.09
CA ARG A 385 -21.42 -15.37 -4.10
C ARG A 385 -22.63 -14.52 -3.75
N VAL A 386 -23.80 -14.84 -4.30
CA VAL A 386 -25.08 -14.37 -3.79
C VAL A 386 -25.80 -15.56 -3.18
N ILE A 387 -25.96 -15.51 -1.86
CA ILE A 387 -26.64 -16.54 -1.09
C ILE A 387 -28.13 -16.18 -1.07
N PRO A 388 -29.03 -16.98 -1.67
CA PRO A 388 -30.46 -16.72 -1.59
C PRO A 388 -30.92 -16.64 -0.14
N LEU A 389 -31.78 -15.67 0.16
CA LEU A 389 -32.39 -15.59 1.49
C LEU A 389 -33.41 -16.73 1.65
N SER A 390 -33.26 -17.51 2.71
CA SER A 390 -34.25 -18.51 3.09
C SER A 390 -35.56 -17.81 3.47
N LYS A 391 -36.68 -18.37 3.00
CA LYS A 391 -38.00 -17.97 3.49
C LYS A 391 -38.21 -18.67 4.82
N ALA A 392 -38.25 -17.89 5.90
CA ALA A 392 -38.44 -18.41 7.25
C ALA A 392 -39.86 -18.15 7.74
N ASN A 393 -40.37 -19.11 8.51
CA ASN A 393 -41.50 -18.94 9.39
C ASN A 393 -41.03 -18.26 10.68
N ILE A 394 -41.59 -17.11 10.99
CA ILE A 394 -41.19 -16.28 12.12
C ILE A 394 -42.28 -16.29 13.17
N GLY A 395 -41.88 -16.58 14.42
CA GLY A 395 -42.70 -16.44 15.61
C GLY A 395 -42.29 -15.18 16.36
N ILE A 396 -43.25 -14.37 16.80
CA ILE A 396 -42.97 -13.15 17.57
C ILE A 396 -43.50 -13.31 18.99
N LEU A 397 -42.68 -13.05 20.00
CA LEU A 397 -43.07 -13.02 21.40
C LEU A 397 -42.76 -11.64 21.98
N VAL A 398 -43.79 -10.88 22.30
CA VAL A 398 -43.66 -9.63 23.03
C VAL A 398 -43.84 -9.92 24.51
N THR A 399 -42.84 -9.62 25.32
CA THR A 399 -42.91 -9.68 26.78
C THR A 399 -43.22 -8.30 27.34
N GLY A 400 -43.86 -8.21 28.49
CA GLY A 400 -44.22 -6.94 29.10
C GLY A 400 -45.63 -6.98 29.69
N THR A 401 -45.72 -6.93 31.00
CA THR A 401 -46.97 -6.98 31.75
C THR A 401 -47.89 -5.81 31.42
N GLU A 402 -47.32 -4.64 31.15
CA GLU A 402 -48.03 -3.43 30.72
C GLU A 402 -48.64 -3.55 29.33
N VAL A 403 -47.98 -4.25 28.42
CA VAL A 403 -48.49 -4.52 27.07
C VAL A 403 -49.56 -5.61 27.13
N PHE A 404 -49.31 -6.66 27.91
CA PHE A 404 -50.26 -7.76 28.12
C PHE A 404 -51.57 -7.28 28.75
N ARG A 405 -51.52 -6.39 29.75
CA ARG A 405 -52.70 -5.79 30.39
C ARG A 405 -53.37 -4.69 29.56
N GLY A 406 -52.80 -4.33 28.40
CA GLY A 406 -53.34 -3.29 27.52
C GLY A 406 -53.16 -1.85 28.04
N LEU A 407 -52.26 -1.63 29.00
CA LEU A 407 -51.91 -0.28 29.47
C LEU A 407 -51.18 0.50 28.37
N ILE A 408 -50.38 -0.19 27.56
CA ILE A 408 -49.71 0.34 26.37
C ILE A 408 -50.03 -0.57 25.17
N LYS A 409 -50.18 0.03 23.99
CA LYS A 409 -50.35 -0.72 22.73
C LYS A 409 -49.00 -1.20 22.20
N ASP A 410 -48.95 -2.47 21.78
CA ASP A 410 -47.80 -2.98 21.06
C ASP A 410 -47.56 -2.21 19.75
N LYS A 411 -46.28 -1.97 19.46
CA LYS A 411 -45.79 -1.42 18.20
C LYS A 411 -44.75 -2.32 17.53
N PHE A 412 -44.26 -3.35 18.22
CA PHE A 412 -43.18 -4.18 17.72
C PHE A 412 -43.67 -5.22 16.72
N ILE A 413 -44.83 -5.85 16.94
CA ILE A 413 -45.38 -6.83 16.01
C ILE A 413 -45.53 -6.22 14.61
N PRO A 414 -46.20 -5.06 14.40
CA PRO A 414 -46.33 -4.46 13.06
C PRO A 414 -44.98 -4.14 12.39
N ILE A 415 -44.00 -3.64 13.17
CA ILE A 415 -42.68 -3.27 12.65
C ILE A 415 -41.90 -4.52 12.21
N ILE A 416 -41.92 -5.58 13.02
CA ILE A 416 -41.21 -6.83 12.72
C ILE A 416 -41.89 -7.56 11.57
N SER A 417 -43.22 -7.64 11.55
CA SER A 417 -43.98 -8.22 10.45
C SER A 417 -43.65 -7.55 9.12
N ALA A 418 -43.68 -6.21 9.07
CA ALA A 418 -43.34 -5.47 7.84
C ALA A 418 -41.90 -5.75 7.35
N LYS A 419 -40.94 -5.90 8.28
CA LYS A 419 -39.55 -6.24 7.93
C LYS A 419 -39.44 -7.68 7.41
N ALA A 420 -40.10 -8.63 8.08
CA ALA A 420 -40.14 -10.03 7.70
C ALA A 420 -40.74 -10.23 6.30
N GLU A 421 -41.90 -9.62 6.04
CA GLU A 421 -42.59 -9.68 4.76
C GLU A 421 -41.75 -9.09 3.62
N LYS A 422 -41.06 -7.97 3.87
CA LYS A 422 -40.13 -7.36 2.90
C LYS A 422 -38.98 -8.29 2.51
N LEU A 423 -38.60 -9.22 3.40
CA LEU A 423 -37.61 -10.26 3.15
C LEU A 423 -38.21 -11.56 2.61
N GLY A 424 -39.53 -11.61 2.39
CA GLY A 424 -40.23 -12.80 1.90
C GLY A 424 -40.46 -13.89 2.96
N CYS A 425 -40.31 -13.54 4.24
CA CYS A 425 -40.62 -14.41 5.38
C CYS A 425 -42.11 -14.29 5.77
N LYS A 426 -42.60 -15.26 6.53
CA LYS A 426 -44.00 -15.31 6.99
C LYS A 426 -44.05 -15.26 8.52
N ILE A 427 -44.87 -14.39 9.08
CA ILE A 427 -45.21 -14.47 10.50
C ILE A 427 -46.26 -15.57 10.67
N ILE A 428 -45.93 -16.63 11.42
CA ILE A 428 -46.84 -17.76 11.61
C ILE A 428 -47.72 -17.59 12.85
N LYS A 429 -47.17 -16.98 13.91
CA LYS A 429 -47.86 -16.77 15.18
C LYS A 429 -47.16 -15.64 15.94
N SER A 430 -47.94 -14.86 16.68
CA SER A 430 -47.42 -13.78 17.54
C SER A 430 -48.15 -13.79 18.86
N PHE A 431 -47.41 -13.65 19.95
CA PHE A 431 -47.94 -13.60 21.30
C PHE A 431 -47.49 -12.34 22.03
N ILE A 432 -48.35 -11.89 22.93
CA ILE A 432 -48.01 -10.92 23.97
C ILE A 432 -48.20 -11.67 25.28
N VAL A 433 -47.17 -11.72 26.12
CA VAL A 433 -47.18 -12.43 27.41
C VAL A 433 -46.70 -11.49 28.52
N PRO A 434 -47.16 -11.66 29.77
CA PRO A 434 -46.64 -10.90 30.90
C PRO A 434 -45.17 -11.27 31.18
N ASP A 435 -44.52 -10.51 32.06
CA ASP A 435 -43.18 -10.81 32.58
C ASP A 435 -43.24 -11.94 33.61
N ASP A 436 -43.65 -13.10 33.14
CA ASP A 436 -43.79 -14.32 33.92
C ASP A 436 -43.06 -15.45 33.20
N ARG A 437 -42.25 -16.18 33.95
CA ARG A 437 -41.36 -17.20 33.38
C ARG A 437 -42.13 -18.32 32.72
N ASP A 438 -43.21 -18.78 33.34
CA ASP A 438 -44.00 -19.91 32.84
C ASP A 438 -44.80 -19.50 31.60
N ALA A 439 -45.37 -18.29 31.58
CA ALA A 439 -46.05 -17.72 30.42
C ALA A 439 -45.11 -17.54 29.21
N ILE A 440 -43.90 -17.03 29.44
CA ILE A 440 -42.89 -16.89 28.38
C ILE A 440 -42.45 -18.27 27.86
N CYS A 441 -42.14 -19.22 28.75
CA CYS A 441 -41.79 -20.59 28.39
C CYS A 441 -42.88 -21.27 27.56
N ALA A 442 -44.15 -21.15 27.97
CA ALA A 442 -45.29 -21.70 27.25
C ALA A 442 -45.44 -21.05 25.87
N GLY A 443 -45.35 -19.71 25.80
CA GLY A 443 -45.39 -18.98 24.53
C GLY A 443 -44.29 -19.39 23.56
N ILE A 444 -43.05 -19.57 24.04
CA ILE A 444 -41.93 -20.05 23.24
C ILE A 444 -42.20 -21.46 22.70
N LYS A 445 -42.63 -22.39 23.55
CA LYS A 445 -42.96 -23.77 23.12
C LYS A 445 -44.06 -23.78 22.06
N ASP A 446 -45.12 -23.01 22.26
CA ASP A 446 -46.20 -22.86 21.29
C ASP A 446 -45.72 -22.32 19.93
N LEU A 447 -44.76 -21.38 19.93
CA LEU A 447 -44.15 -20.87 18.71
C LEU A 447 -43.30 -21.94 18.02
N ILE A 448 -42.51 -22.70 18.78
CA ILE A 448 -41.70 -23.81 18.25
C ILE A 448 -42.60 -24.89 17.64
N ASP A 449 -43.65 -25.31 18.36
CA ASP A 449 -44.61 -26.32 17.91
C ASP A 449 -45.39 -25.89 16.67
N ALA A 450 -45.58 -24.58 16.48
CA ALA A 450 -46.17 -24.02 15.27
C ALA A 450 -45.26 -24.10 14.02
N GLY A 451 -44.01 -24.56 14.17
CA GLY A 451 -43.03 -24.66 13.08
C GLY A 451 -42.26 -23.37 12.82
N THR A 452 -41.94 -22.62 13.88
CA THR A 452 -41.11 -21.41 13.78
C THR A 452 -39.65 -21.77 13.45
N ASP A 453 -39.11 -21.19 12.37
CA ASP A 453 -37.68 -21.27 12.05
C ASP A 453 -36.86 -20.21 12.81
N ILE A 454 -37.46 -19.03 13.03
CA ILE A 454 -36.84 -17.89 13.73
C ILE A 454 -37.81 -17.31 14.74
N LEU A 455 -37.44 -17.34 16.02
CA LEU A 455 -38.20 -16.72 17.11
C LEU A 455 -37.62 -15.34 17.41
N VAL A 456 -38.48 -14.31 17.45
CA VAL A 456 -38.11 -12.94 17.77
C VAL A 456 -38.79 -12.52 19.07
N THR A 457 -38.00 -12.29 20.13
CA THR A 457 -38.50 -11.73 21.39
C THR A 457 -38.29 -10.22 21.43
N THR A 458 -39.22 -9.48 22.04
CA THR A 458 -39.16 -8.01 22.13
C THR A 458 -39.74 -7.52 23.47
N ALA A 459 -39.36 -6.32 23.90
CA ALA A 459 -39.84 -5.65 25.12
C ALA A 459 -39.41 -6.29 26.46
N GLY A 460 -38.50 -7.27 26.42
CA GLY A 460 -37.69 -7.76 27.55
C GLY A 460 -36.22 -7.95 27.14
N LEU A 461 -35.35 -8.32 28.10
CA LEU A 461 -33.87 -8.31 28.14
C LEU A 461 -33.19 -7.09 28.82
N SER A 462 -33.90 -6.39 29.69
CA SER A 462 -33.37 -5.31 30.54
C SER A 462 -32.59 -5.84 31.76
N VAL A 463 -32.02 -4.92 32.55
CA VAL A 463 -31.42 -5.22 33.87
C VAL A 463 -32.47 -5.28 34.99
N ASP A 464 -33.74 -5.08 34.66
CA ASP A 464 -34.85 -5.07 35.61
C ASP A 464 -35.01 -6.46 36.25
N PRO A 465 -35.03 -6.58 37.60
CA PRO A 465 -35.28 -7.84 38.28
C PRO A 465 -36.59 -8.53 37.86
N ASP A 466 -37.60 -7.77 37.45
CA ASP A 466 -38.89 -8.30 37.01
C ASP A 466 -38.83 -8.84 35.56
N ASP A 467 -37.77 -8.55 34.80
CA ASP A 467 -37.56 -9.07 33.46
C ASP A 467 -36.97 -10.49 33.48
N VAL A 468 -37.87 -11.46 33.48
CA VAL A 468 -37.53 -12.88 33.49
C VAL A 468 -37.34 -13.48 32.09
N THR A 469 -37.31 -12.66 31.03
CA THR A 469 -37.23 -13.11 29.63
C THR A 469 -36.00 -13.97 29.37
N ARG A 470 -34.83 -13.53 29.83
CA ARG A 470 -33.58 -14.29 29.66
C ARG A 470 -33.62 -15.64 30.39
N GLN A 471 -34.19 -15.66 31.60
CA GLN A 471 -34.30 -16.85 32.44
C GLN A 471 -35.33 -17.87 31.90
N ALA A 472 -36.29 -17.41 31.10
CA ALA A 472 -37.26 -18.26 30.41
C ALA A 472 -36.71 -18.83 29.09
N ILE A 473 -35.78 -18.13 28.44
CA ILE A 473 -35.14 -18.59 27.18
C ILE A 473 -34.00 -19.60 27.45
N SER A 474 -33.23 -19.39 28.52
CA SER A 474 -32.11 -20.25 28.95
C SER A 474 -32.60 -21.54 29.60
#